data_AF-A0A416CVN9-F1
#
_entry.id   AF-A0A416CVN9-F1
#
_cell.length_a   1.000
_cell.length_b   1.000
_cell.length_c   1.000
_cell.angle_alpha   90.00
_cell.angle_beta   90.00
_cell.angle_gamma   90.00
#
_symmetry.space_group_name_H-M   'P 1'
#
loop_
_entity.id
_entity.type
_entity.pdbx_description
1 polymer ?
#
loop_
_entity_poly.entity_id
_entity_poly.type
_entity_poly.pdbx_seq_one_letter_code
_entity_poly.pdbx_strand_id
1 'polypeptide(L)'
;MVENFKKVAEKHGVKEFNTKKALQAYKIVEVEATKEAIVNSVVFVVWYLHTKYGWNQKRLVRYITYAHNYLQHIGNETRTVIQLTDEIKSECDFDYQSLMADFKPLTLKTDTVDEDGMKMIIYKMQTILPVALYPLYMQFGWRKKRMADIGQTAKFVLMDMMNGRIKTIKDTIRNDCKMIFHSDGRIEYLDRGN
;
A
#
# COMPACT_ATOMS: atom_id res chain seq x y z
N MET A 1 -24.67 -3.18 -0.01
CA MET A 1 -23.79 -2.85 1.13
C MET A 1 -24.59 -2.67 2.42
N VAL A 2 -25.53 -1.72 2.49
CA VAL A 2 -26.38 -1.47 3.70
C VAL A 2 -27.23 -2.68 4.12
N GLU A 3 -27.87 -3.38 3.18
CA GLU A 3 -28.65 -4.59 3.49
C GLU A 3 -27.79 -5.74 4.06
N ASN A 4 -26.53 -5.83 3.63
CA ASN A 4 -25.62 -6.86 4.14
C ASN A 4 -25.28 -6.61 5.61
N PHE A 5 -25.08 -5.35 6.00
CA PHE A 5 -24.85 -5.00 7.41
C PHE A 5 -26.04 -5.34 8.29
N LYS A 6 -27.27 -5.03 7.85
CA LYS A 6 -28.51 -5.40 8.59
C LYS A 6 -28.62 -6.91 8.76
N LYS A 7 -28.42 -7.69 7.69
CA LYS A 7 -28.46 -9.17 7.73
C LYS A 7 -27.41 -9.76 8.68
N VAL A 8 -26.20 -9.19 8.72
CA VAL A 8 -25.13 -9.65 9.63
C VAL A 8 -25.45 -9.27 11.07
N ALA A 9 -25.96 -8.06 11.30
CA ALA A 9 -26.34 -7.58 12.63
C ALA A 9 -27.47 -8.43 13.24
N GLU A 10 -28.50 -8.76 12.45
CA GLU A 10 -29.59 -9.66 12.85
C GLU A 10 -29.06 -11.05 13.23
N LYS A 11 -28.13 -11.62 12.44
CA LYS A 11 -27.48 -12.91 12.74
C LYS A 11 -26.70 -12.92 14.06
N HIS A 12 -26.22 -11.77 14.51
CA HIS A 12 -25.47 -11.61 15.77
C HIS A 12 -26.33 -11.03 16.90
N GLY A 13 -27.67 -11.04 16.76
CA GLY A 13 -28.59 -10.66 17.82
C GLY A 13 -28.72 -9.15 18.08
N VAL A 14 -28.26 -8.30 17.16
CA VAL A 14 -28.40 -6.84 17.28
C VAL A 14 -29.83 -6.42 16.93
N LYS A 15 -30.61 -6.05 17.94
CA LYS A 15 -32.04 -5.69 17.80
C LYS A 15 -32.28 -4.32 17.16
N GLU A 16 -31.39 -3.35 17.39
CA GLU A 16 -31.46 -2.01 16.79
C GLU A 16 -30.19 -1.68 16.02
N PHE A 17 -30.22 -1.91 14.71
CA PHE A 17 -29.07 -1.62 13.84
C PHE A 17 -29.11 -0.18 13.31
N ASN A 18 -28.28 0.69 13.89
CA ASN A 18 -28.12 2.05 13.40
C ASN A 18 -27.21 2.09 12.16
N THR A 19 -27.84 2.07 10.98
CA THR A 19 -27.15 2.09 9.68
C THR A 19 -26.22 3.30 9.52
N LYS A 20 -26.62 4.49 10.01
CA LYS A 20 -25.80 5.70 9.89
C LYS A 20 -24.49 5.57 10.68
N LYS A 21 -24.57 5.11 11.93
CA LYS A 21 -23.39 4.88 12.78
C LYS A 21 -22.46 3.81 12.19
N ALA A 22 -23.02 2.72 11.67
CA ALA A 22 -22.22 1.67 11.03
C ALA A 22 -21.49 2.16 9.78
N LEU A 23 -22.15 2.96 8.92
CA LEU A 23 -21.51 3.58 7.76
C LEU A 23 -20.42 4.56 8.15
N GLN A 24 -20.63 5.34 9.22
CA GLN A 24 -19.61 6.26 9.76
C GLN A 24 -18.37 5.49 10.25
N ALA A 25 -18.57 4.41 11.03
CA ALA A 25 -17.49 3.56 11.49
C ALA A 25 -16.72 2.93 10.32
N TYR A 26 -17.43 2.37 9.34
CA TYR A 26 -16.82 1.82 8.13
C TYR A 26 -15.97 2.85 7.39
N LYS A 27 -16.47 4.08 7.22
CA LYS A 27 -15.73 5.15 6.55
C LYS A 27 -14.45 5.53 7.28
N ILE A 28 -14.46 5.55 8.62
CA ILE A 28 -13.26 5.83 9.42
C ILE A 28 -12.21 4.74 9.19
N VAL A 29 -12.60 3.47 9.33
CA VAL A 29 -11.71 2.32 9.10
C VAL A 29 -11.17 2.32 7.67
N GLU A 30 -12.00 2.64 6.68
CA GLU A 30 -11.57 2.71 5.28
C GLU A 30 -10.52 3.81 5.06
N VAL A 31 -10.69 4.97 5.67
CA VAL A 31 -9.73 6.09 5.58
C VAL A 31 -8.41 5.72 6.25
N GLU A 32 -8.45 5.13 7.44
CA GLU A 32 -7.27 4.65 8.16
C GLU A 32 -6.52 3.59 7.36
N ALA A 33 -7.23 2.58 6.86
CA ALA A 33 -6.65 1.54 6.03
C ALA A 33 -6.01 2.10 4.74
N THR A 34 -6.60 3.15 4.16
CA THR A 34 -6.05 3.82 2.98
C THR A 34 -4.75 4.56 3.31
N LYS A 35 -4.68 5.27 4.44
CA LYS A 35 -3.45 5.94 4.90
C LYS A 35 -2.34 4.92 5.16
N GLU A 36 -2.65 3.86 5.90
CA GLU A 36 -1.72 2.76 6.18
C GLU A 36 -1.20 2.13 4.87
N ALA A 37 -2.09 1.88 3.91
CA ALA A 37 -1.76 1.28 2.62
C ALA A 37 -0.82 2.15 1.78
N ILE A 38 -1.03 3.48 1.76
CA ILE A 38 -0.13 4.43 1.09
C ILE A 38 1.27 4.33 1.70
N VAL A 39 1.36 4.44 3.03
CA VAL A 39 2.64 4.38 3.75
C VAL A 39 3.33 3.03 3.51
N ASN A 40 2.60 1.93 3.65
CA ASN A 40 3.14 0.59 3.45
C ASN A 40 3.59 0.34 2.00
N SER A 41 2.93 0.94 1.01
CA SER A 41 3.37 0.88 -0.40
C SER A 41 4.72 1.56 -0.60
N VAL A 42 4.90 2.76 -0.03
CA VAL A 42 6.18 3.48 -0.09
C VAL A 42 7.26 2.72 0.65
N VAL A 43 6.98 2.25 1.87
CA VAL A 43 7.88 1.44 2.70
C VAL A 43 8.34 0.18 1.97
N PHE A 44 7.43 -0.54 1.31
CA PHE A 44 7.77 -1.71 0.51
C PHE A 44 8.81 -1.37 -0.57
N VAL A 45 8.59 -0.30 -1.33
CA VAL A 45 9.52 0.08 -2.41
C VAL A 45 10.86 0.52 -1.82
N VAL A 46 10.88 1.30 -0.74
CA VAL A 46 12.11 1.70 -0.05
C VAL A 46 12.90 0.47 0.39
N TRP A 47 12.24 -0.50 1.00
CA TRP A 47 12.84 -1.76 1.43
C TRP A 47 13.40 -2.56 0.26
N TYR A 48 12.65 -2.67 -0.82
CA TYR A 48 13.11 -3.37 -2.01
C TYR A 48 14.35 -2.71 -2.63
N LEU A 49 14.34 -1.38 -2.78
CA LEU A 49 15.45 -0.61 -3.32
C LEU A 49 16.70 -0.72 -2.45
N HIS A 50 16.53 -0.69 -1.13
CA HIS A 50 17.63 -0.86 -0.20
C HIS A 50 18.21 -2.27 -0.27
N THR A 51 17.38 -3.29 -0.04
CA THR A 51 17.84 -4.69 0.10
C THR A 51 18.36 -5.29 -1.20
N LYS A 52 17.74 -4.96 -2.34
CA LYS A 52 18.13 -5.54 -3.63
C LYS A 52 19.16 -4.73 -4.39
N TYR A 53 19.11 -3.41 -4.30
CA TYR A 53 19.97 -2.51 -5.08
C TYR A 53 20.97 -1.72 -4.23
N GLY A 54 21.00 -1.91 -2.91
CA GLY A 54 21.93 -1.23 -2.02
C GLY A 54 21.71 0.28 -1.95
N TRP A 55 20.49 0.78 -2.21
CA TRP A 55 20.24 2.22 -2.17
C TRP A 55 20.44 2.76 -0.76
N ASN A 56 21.25 3.81 -0.65
CA ASN A 56 21.48 4.53 0.60
C ASN A 56 20.35 5.51 0.92
N GLN A 57 20.33 6.02 2.15
CA GLN A 57 19.28 6.91 2.64
C GLN A 57 19.05 8.12 1.73
N LYS A 58 20.11 8.80 1.25
CA LYS A 58 19.99 9.96 0.34
C LYS A 58 19.22 9.62 -0.95
N ARG A 59 19.54 8.49 -1.57
CA ARG A 59 18.87 8.04 -2.80
C ARG A 59 17.43 7.58 -2.53
N LEU A 60 17.18 6.95 -1.38
CA LEU A 60 15.84 6.55 -0.95
C LEU A 60 14.95 7.77 -0.70
N VAL A 61 15.46 8.82 -0.03
CA VAL A 61 14.75 10.09 0.18
C VAL A 61 14.34 10.71 -1.17
N ARG A 62 15.23 10.69 -2.16
CA ARG A 62 14.88 11.18 -3.50
C ARG A 62 13.71 10.41 -4.13
N TYR A 63 13.68 9.08 -3.98
CA TYR A 63 12.53 8.28 -4.41
C TYR A 63 11.25 8.67 -3.65
N ILE A 64 11.34 8.79 -2.31
CA ILE A 64 10.20 9.15 -1.45
C ILE A 64 9.62 10.50 -1.87
N THR A 65 10.44 11.50 -2.20
CA THR A 65 9.98 12.80 -2.69
C THR A 65 9.16 12.66 -3.97
N TYR A 66 9.63 11.87 -4.95
CA TYR A 66 8.85 11.64 -6.17
C TYR A 66 7.55 10.88 -5.90
N ALA A 67 7.59 9.85 -5.05
CA ALA A 67 6.40 9.10 -4.67
C ALA A 67 5.35 10.01 -4.00
N HIS A 68 5.79 10.89 -3.10
CA HIS A 68 4.93 11.89 -2.47
C HIS A 68 4.24 12.79 -3.49
N ASN A 69 4.96 13.29 -4.49
CA ASN A 69 4.39 14.16 -5.52
C ASN A 69 3.27 13.46 -6.32
N TYR A 70 3.48 12.20 -6.74
CA TYR A 70 2.43 11.46 -7.45
C TYR A 70 1.24 11.12 -6.55
N LEU A 71 1.47 10.81 -5.27
CA LEU A 71 0.40 10.61 -4.30
C LEU A 71 -0.43 11.89 -4.09
N GLN A 72 0.19 13.07 -4.09
CA GLN A 72 -0.52 14.35 -4.06
C GLN A 72 -1.37 14.57 -5.31
N HIS A 73 -0.89 14.17 -6.50
CA HIS A 73 -1.69 14.26 -7.72
C HIS A 73 -2.96 13.40 -7.67
N ILE A 74 -2.88 12.21 -7.03
CA ILE A 74 -4.04 11.37 -6.77
C ILE A 74 -4.98 12.01 -5.75
N GLY A 75 -4.44 12.50 -4.62
CA GLY A 75 -5.23 13.14 -3.56
C GLY A 75 -5.96 14.40 -4.02
N ASN A 76 -5.37 15.14 -4.95
CA ASN A 76 -5.97 16.34 -5.58
C ASN A 76 -6.81 16.02 -6.83
N GLU A 77 -7.04 14.74 -7.13
CA GLU A 77 -7.82 14.26 -8.28
C GLU A 77 -7.33 14.74 -9.66
N THR A 78 -6.10 15.26 -9.74
CA THR A 78 -5.48 15.69 -11.01
C THR A 78 -4.98 14.52 -11.86
N ARG A 79 -4.77 13.37 -11.23
CA ARG A 79 -4.42 12.09 -11.85
C ARG A 79 -5.18 10.99 -11.11
N THR A 80 -5.44 9.87 -11.78
CA THR A 80 -6.05 8.68 -11.18
C THR A 80 -5.04 7.55 -11.11
N VAL A 81 -5.26 6.61 -10.19
CA VAL A 81 -4.45 5.38 -10.09
C VAL A 81 -4.48 4.61 -11.41
N ILE A 82 -5.64 4.57 -12.07
CA ILE A 82 -5.84 3.88 -13.35
C ILE A 82 -4.96 4.50 -14.43
N GLN A 83 -4.98 5.84 -14.58
CA GLN A 83 -4.13 6.53 -15.55
C GLN A 83 -2.65 6.20 -15.38
N LEU A 84 -2.12 6.28 -14.15
CA LEU A 84 -0.72 5.96 -13.88
C LEU A 84 -0.39 4.48 -14.15
N THR A 85 -1.36 3.58 -13.89
CA THR A 85 -1.19 2.14 -14.16
C THR A 85 -1.18 1.85 -15.67
N ASP A 86 -2.04 2.52 -16.44
CA ASP A 86 -2.14 2.37 -17.89
C ASP A 86 -0.92 2.95 -18.62
N GLU A 87 -0.35 4.06 -18.13
CA GLU A 87 0.93 4.61 -18.60
C GLU A 87 2.07 3.60 -18.37
N ILE A 88 2.17 3.02 -17.18
CA ILE A 88 3.16 1.95 -16.91
C ILE A 88 2.94 0.77 -17.87
N LYS A 89 1.70 0.32 -18.06
CA LYS A 89 1.41 -0.81 -18.95
C LYS A 89 1.80 -0.51 -20.40
N SER A 90 1.40 0.63 -20.93
CA SER A 90 1.59 0.97 -22.34
C SER A 90 3.04 1.35 -22.67
N GLU A 91 3.75 2.05 -21.78
CA GLU A 91 5.09 2.58 -22.05
C GLU A 91 6.22 1.69 -21.49
N CYS A 92 5.92 0.82 -20.53
CA CYS A 92 6.89 -0.07 -19.89
C CYS A 92 6.64 -1.56 -20.17
N ASP A 93 5.52 -1.91 -20.81
CA ASP A 93 5.10 -3.30 -21.06
C ASP A 93 5.08 -4.14 -19.77
N PHE A 94 4.64 -3.50 -18.68
CA PHE A 94 4.43 -4.12 -17.38
C PHE A 94 2.95 -4.04 -17.00
N ASP A 95 2.25 -5.17 -17.14
CA ASP A 95 0.84 -5.28 -16.80
C ASP A 95 0.64 -5.66 -15.32
N TYR A 96 0.56 -4.64 -14.47
CA TYR A 96 0.32 -4.80 -13.04
C TYR A 96 -1.04 -5.45 -12.73
N GLN A 97 -2.08 -5.13 -13.50
CA GLN A 97 -3.43 -5.66 -13.27
C GLN A 97 -3.44 -7.17 -13.51
N SER A 98 -2.84 -7.61 -14.62
CA SER A 98 -2.71 -9.04 -14.93
C SER A 98 -1.87 -9.78 -13.88
N LEU A 99 -0.78 -9.17 -13.39
CA LEU A 99 0.05 -9.76 -12.33
C LEU A 99 -0.74 -10.04 -11.04
N MET A 100 -1.67 -9.15 -10.69
CA MET A 100 -2.40 -9.17 -9.42
C MET A 100 -3.79 -9.83 -9.51
N ALA A 101 -4.22 -10.28 -10.70
CA ALA A 101 -5.60 -10.69 -10.99
C ALA A 101 -6.11 -11.90 -10.17
N ASP A 102 -5.21 -12.82 -9.83
CA ASP A 102 -5.49 -14.01 -9.03
C ASP A 102 -5.46 -13.75 -7.52
N PHE A 103 -4.88 -12.64 -7.07
CA PHE A 103 -4.83 -12.28 -5.66
C PHE A 103 -6.03 -11.43 -5.28
N LYS A 104 -6.91 -12.00 -4.45
CA LYS A 104 -8.16 -11.38 -4.00
C LYS A 104 -8.15 -11.22 -2.47
N PRO A 105 -7.58 -10.12 -1.93
CA PRO A 105 -7.43 -9.95 -0.47
C PRO A 105 -8.75 -10.04 0.28
N LEU A 106 -9.82 -9.47 -0.29
CA LEU A 106 -11.13 -9.43 0.37
C LEU A 106 -11.79 -10.81 0.53
N THR A 107 -11.27 -11.86 -0.12
CA THR A 107 -11.75 -13.24 0.06
C THR A 107 -10.96 -14.02 1.10
N LEU A 108 -9.93 -13.43 1.71
CA LEU A 108 -9.17 -14.04 2.80
C LEU A 108 -10.09 -14.24 4.01
N LYS A 109 -10.02 -15.44 4.59
CA LYS A 109 -10.67 -15.74 5.87
C LYS A 109 -9.92 -15.04 7.00
N THR A 110 -10.67 -14.48 7.92
CA THR A 110 -10.18 -13.69 9.07
C THR A 110 -11.09 -14.02 10.24
N ASP A 111 -10.50 -14.15 11.42
CA ASP A 111 -11.16 -14.55 12.66
C ASP A 111 -11.23 -13.38 13.66
N THR A 112 -10.46 -12.31 13.44
CA THR A 112 -10.39 -11.13 14.32
C THR A 112 -10.60 -9.81 13.59
N VAL A 113 -10.97 -8.76 14.35
CA VAL A 113 -11.11 -7.39 13.82
C VAL A 113 -9.78 -6.84 13.30
N ASP A 114 -8.67 -7.18 13.96
CA ASP A 114 -7.33 -6.75 13.53
C ASP A 114 -6.95 -7.38 12.18
N GLU A 115 -7.29 -8.65 12.00
CA GLU A 115 -7.11 -9.36 10.73
C GLU A 115 -8.01 -8.79 9.62
N ASP A 116 -9.26 -8.42 9.93
CA ASP A 116 -10.13 -7.71 9.00
C ASP A 116 -9.56 -6.34 8.60
N GLY A 117 -8.99 -5.61 9.56
CA GLY A 117 -8.26 -4.37 9.32
C GLY A 117 -7.07 -4.57 8.39
N MET A 118 -6.23 -5.58 8.66
CA MET A 118 -5.09 -5.92 7.81
C MET A 118 -5.52 -6.32 6.40
N LYS A 119 -6.58 -7.11 6.26
CA LYS A 119 -7.17 -7.48 4.96
C LYS A 119 -7.57 -6.24 4.15
N MET A 120 -8.19 -5.24 4.79
CA MET A 120 -8.52 -3.97 4.13
C MET A 120 -7.27 -3.18 3.73
N ILE A 121 -6.25 -3.14 4.59
CA ILE A 121 -4.96 -2.50 4.27
C ILE A 121 -4.31 -3.17 3.05
N ILE A 122 -4.29 -4.51 2.98
CA ILE A 122 -3.73 -5.27 1.86
C ILE A 122 -4.48 -4.95 0.57
N TYR A 123 -5.82 -4.92 0.61
CA TYR A 123 -6.66 -4.56 -0.55
C TYR A 123 -6.36 -3.14 -1.05
N LYS A 124 -6.29 -2.16 -0.14
CA LYS A 124 -5.96 -0.78 -0.49
C LYS A 124 -4.52 -0.67 -1.00
N MET A 125 -3.59 -1.43 -0.43
CA MET A 125 -2.19 -1.46 -0.85
C MET A 125 -2.05 -2.03 -2.27
N GLN A 126 -2.70 -3.16 -2.57
CA GLN A 126 -2.79 -3.72 -3.92
C GLN A 126 -3.33 -2.69 -4.92
N THR A 127 -4.27 -1.83 -4.51
CA THR A 127 -4.84 -0.80 -5.38
C THR A 127 -3.87 0.36 -5.61
N ILE A 128 -3.21 0.87 -4.57
CA ILE A 128 -2.39 2.10 -4.66
C ILE A 128 -0.94 1.85 -5.08
N LEU A 129 -0.45 0.62 -4.98
CA LEU A 129 0.93 0.26 -5.24
C LEU A 129 1.46 0.73 -6.62
N PRO A 130 0.69 0.71 -7.74
CA PRO A 130 1.16 1.29 -9.01
C PRO A 130 1.65 2.74 -8.89
N VAL A 131 1.02 3.54 -8.03
CA VAL A 131 1.42 4.94 -7.78
C VAL A 131 2.79 5.01 -7.10
N ALA A 132 3.08 4.10 -6.16
CA ALA A 132 4.40 4.00 -5.52
C ALA A 132 5.46 3.45 -6.49
N LEU A 133 5.07 2.59 -7.44
CA LEU A 133 5.98 2.09 -8.48
C LEU A 133 6.25 3.12 -9.58
N TYR A 134 5.33 4.05 -9.82
CA TYR A 134 5.39 5.02 -10.92
C TYR A 134 6.68 5.86 -10.96
N PRO A 135 7.22 6.39 -9.84
CA PRO A 135 8.52 7.05 -9.84
C PRO A 135 9.66 6.20 -10.41
N LEU A 136 9.67 4.89 -10.15
CA LEU A 136 10.74 4.00 -10.63
C LEU A 136 10.76 3.98 -12.17
N TYR A 137 9.58 3.88 -12.75
CA TYR A 137 9.35 3.98 -14.18
C TYR A 137 9.75 5.37 -14.70
N MET A 138 9.08 6.42 -14.22
CA MET A 138 9.15 7.75 -14.83
C MET A 138 10.44 8.52 -14.51
N GLN A 139 10.92 8.43 -13.27
CA GLN A 139 12.04 9.24 -12.77
C GLN A 139 13.36 8.47 -12.76
N PHE A 140 13.31 7.16 -12.55
CA PHE A 140 14.51 6.31 -12.50
C PHE A 140 14.69 5.43 -13.75
N GLY A 141 13.81 5.55 -14.74
CA GLY A 141 13.93 4.89 -16.05
C GLY A 141 13.82 3.38 -16.00
N TRP A 142 13.14 2.81 -14.99
CA TRP A 142 12.95 1.37 -14.91
C TRP A 142 12.00 0.89 -16.01
N ARG A 143 12.40 -0.20 -16.67
CA ARG A 143 11.67 -0.83 -17.77
C ARG A 143 11.18 -2.24 -17.39
N LYS A 144 10.46 -2.90 -18.30
CA LYS A 144 9.80 -4.22 -18.15
C LYS A 144 10.47 -5.16 -17.15
N LYS A 145 11.74 -5.52 -17.38
CA LYS A 145 12.44 -6.51 -16.55
C LYS A 145 12.48 -6.13 -15.06
N ARG A 146 12.86 -4.88 -14.74
CA ARG A 146 12.94 -4.41 -13.34
C ARG A 146 11.56 -4.20 -12.73
N MET A 147 10.61 -3.70 -13.52
CA MET A 147 9.23 -3.48 -13.08
C MET A 147 8.49 -4.78 -12.78
N ALA A 148 8.66 -5.80 -13.63
CA ALA A 148 8.11 -7.14 -13.40
C ALA A 148 8.68 -7.79 -12.14
N ASP A 149 9.98 -7.64 -11.92
CA ASP A 149 10.71 -8.21 -10.79
C ASP A 149 10.29 -7.58 -9.43
N ILE A 150 10.17 -6.25 -9.36
CA ILE A 150 9.61 -5.59 -8.16
C ILE A 150 8.13 -5.91 -7.99
N GLY A 151 7.34 -5.97 -9.08
CA GLY A 151 5.94 -6.34 -9.05
C GLY A 151 5.72 -7.73 -8.45
N GLN A 152 6.48 -8.72 -8.90
CA GLN A 152 6.41 -10.08 -8.39
C GLN A 152 6.77 -10.13 -6.89
N THR A 153 7.81 -9.39 -6.49
CA THR A 153 8.18 -9.27 -5.07
C THR A 153 7.07 -8.62 -4.26
N ALA A 154 6.39 -7.61 -4.81
CA ALA A 154 5.28 -6.95 -4.15
C ALA A 154 4.10 -7.90 -3.94
N LYS A 155 3.77 -8.73 -4.94
CA LYS A 155 2.73 -9.75 -4.82
C LYS A 155 3.01 -10.71 -3.68
N PHE A 156 4.24 -11.22 -3.57
CA PHE A 156 4.65 -12.07 -2.45
C PHE A 156 4.54 -11.35 -1.11
N VAL A 157 4.99 -10.09 -1.02
CA VAL A 157 4.87 -9.30 0.21
C VAL A 157 3.41 -9.15 0.62
N LEU A 158 2.52 -8.76 -0.31
CA LEU A 158 1.09 -8.60 -0.04
C LEU A 158 0.44 -9.89 0.46
N MET A 159 0.80 -11.04 -0.12
CA MET A 159 0.30 -12.35 0.31
C MET A 159 0.77 -12.73 1.71
N ASP A 160 1.97 -12.28 2.11
CA ASP A 160 2.58 -12.62 3.40
C ASP A 160 2.34 -11.54 4.49
N MET A 161 1.62 -10.45 4.16
CA MET A 161 1.35 -9.37 5.12
C MET A 161 0.56 -9.82 6.33
N MET A 162 -0.36 -10.77 6.16
CA MET A 162 -1.11 -11.38 7.27
C MET A 162 -0.20 -12.10 8.27
N ASN A 163 0.97 -12.58 7.83
CA ASN A 163 1.96 -13.25 8.68
C ASN A 163 3.00 -12.27 9.27
N GLY A 164 2.71 -10.96 9.24
CA GLY A 164 3.56 -9.93 9.84
C GLY A 164 4.69 -9.43 8.94
N ARG A 165 4.72 -9.78 7.64
CA ARG A 165 5.78 -9.38 6.71
C ARG A 165 6.07 -7.88 6.70
N ILE A 166 5.03 -7.04 6.78
CA ILE A 166 5.18 -5.59 6.77
C ILE A 166 5.91 -5.06 8.00
N LYS A 167 5.73 -5.71 9.16
CA LYS A 167 6.46 -5.36 10.39
C LYS A 167 7.95 -5.63 10.21
N THR A 168 8.31 -6.82 9.72
CA THR A 168 9.71 -7.16 9.41
C THR A 168 10.34 -6.17 8.44
N ILE A 169 9.61 -5.78 7.39
CA ILE A 169 10.05 -4.76 6.42
C ILE A 169 10.33 -3.40 7.11
N LYS A 170 9.41 -2.93 7.95
CA LYS A 170 9.57 -1.68 8.70
C LYS A 170 10.77 -1.73 9.65
N ASP A 171 10.98 -2.87 10.32
CA ASP A 171 12.12 -3.07 11.22
C ASP A 171 13.46 -3.04 10.46
N THR A 172 13.54 -3.66 9.27
CA THR A 172 14.72 -3.56 8.38
C THR A 172 15.00 -2.10 8.02
N ILE A 173 14.00 -1.34 7.59
CA ILE A 173 14.18 0.07 7.20
C ILE A 173 14.60 0.94 8.38
N ARG A 174 14.02 0.71 9.56
CA ARG A 174 14.43 1.42 10.79
C ARG A 174 15.89 1.16 11.12
N ASN A 175 16.32 -0.10 11.09
CA ASN A 175 17.65 -0.50 11.53
C ASN A 175 18.73 -0.08 10.52
N ASP A 176 18.49 -0.33 9.23
CA ASP A 176 19.51 -0.21 8.19
C ASP A 176 19.51 1.18 7.55
N CYS A 177 18.31 1.76 7.34
CA CYS A 177 18.16 3.05 6.68
C CYS A 177 17.93 4.20 7.65
N LYS A 178 17.77 3.94 8.95
CA LYS A 178 17.53 4.95 9.99
C LYS A 178 16.29 5.80 9.73
N MET A 179 15.24 5.20 9.16
CA MET A 179 13.97 5.87 8.86
C MET A 179 12.81 5.17 9.55
N ILE A 180 11.93 5.93 10.20
CA ILE A 180 10.66 5.45 10.74
C ILE A 180 9.52 6.11 9.97
N PHE A 181 8.59 5.30 9.49
CA PHE A 181 7.41 5.75 8.75
C PHE A 181 6.18 5.67 9.65
N HIS A 182 5.51 6.81 9.85
CA HIS A 182 4.28 6.90 10.62
C HIS A 182 3.04 6.80 9.72
N SER A 183 1.91 6.36 10.27
CA SER A 183 0.64 6.22 9.56
C SER A 183 0.06 7.54 9.05
N ASP A 184 0.47 8.66 9.64
CA ASP A 184 0.13 10.02 9.20
C ASP A 184 1.00 10.53 8.02
N GLY A 185 1.92 9.70 7.52
CA GLY A 185 2.81 10.01 6.42
C GLY A 185 4.10 10.75 6.82
N ARG A 186 4.30 11.08 8.10
CA ARG A 186 5.57 11.62 8.57
C ARG A 186 6.67 10.57 8.52
N ILE A 187 7.89 11.04 8.28
CA ILE A 187 9.10 10.23 8.31
C ILE A 187 10.06 10.83 9.33
N GLU A 188 10.42 10.04 10.33
CA GLU A 188 11.45 10.38 11.29
C GLU A 188 12.79 9.78 10.83
N TYR A 189 13.84 10.59 10.85
CA TYR A 189 15.20 10.19 10.50
C TYR A 189 16.04 10.11 11.77
N LEU A 190 16.47 8.89 12.12
CA LEU A 190 17.13 8.59 13.40
C LEU A 190 18.60 9.02 13.45
N ASP A 191 19.23 9.21 12.29
CA ASP A 191 20.56 9.80 12.17
C ASP A 191 20.48 11.06 11.30
N ARG A 192 20.45 12.23 11.93
CA ARG A 192 20.94 13.48 11.30
C ARG A 192 22.44 13.57 11.55
N GLY A 193 23.20 12.65 10.95
CA GLY A 193 24.65 12.77 10.93
C GLY A 193 25.03 14.02 10.14
N ASN A 194 25.50 15.05 10.84
CA ASN A 194 26.35 16.10 10.27
C ASN A 194 27.65 15.47 9.76
#